data_AF-A0A2B2BWD9-F1
#
_entry.id   AF-A0A2B2BWD9-F1
#
_cell.length_a   1.000
_cell.length_b   1.000
_cell.length_c   1.000
_cell.angle_alpha   90.00
_cell.angle_beta   90.00
_cell.angle_gamma   90.00
#
_symmetry.space_group_name_H-M   'P 1'
#
loop_
_entity.id
_entity.type
_entity.pdbx_description
1 polymer ?
#
loop_
_entity_poly.entity_id
_entity_poly.type
_entity_poly.pdbx_seq_one_letter_code
_entity_poly.pdbx_strand_id
1 'polypeptide(L)'
;MLRRILIGFIILFLGFSVFPQAQQAEASTVSKKQLIIVNKKINKLAFYENGKLVKTYNVATGRTSKLTPEGSFYIREKIKNRPYYKHNIPGGDPRNPLGKRWLGISKQENGGYPYAIHGNSDESSIGKYISGGCIRMHNKEVIELFSKVKIGAKVRITTSKKTFNQLAKPYFKNIDIKAPTFPSVTSVSDKSSEVSGVTEKSATVTVKIGSKKYTKKADSKGKFKVKIPKQKAGKKLYLSAKDLSGNISKTKTIVVKDKTAPVVSGVINNKTYNKDVKITFNEGKATLNGKAISSKYVVKTEGKRTLVVKDAAGNKTTVVFTIDKTAPVVSGVNHNAIYNKDVTLTFKEGTATLNGKAVKTGYVVKTAGKYTLVLKDAVGNKRTVVFIIDKTTPVVTGVENNVTYDKNVTISFNEGKATLDGNAFTSGTVVSTEGPHTLVVTDAAGNKTTVKFTITKVPMPV
;
A
#
# COMPACT_ATOMS: atom_id res chain seq x y z
N MET A 1 24.90 -120.38 38.53
CA MET A 1 26.17 -120.44 39.27
C MET A 1 26.37 -119.13 40.00
N LEU A 2 26.68 -119.23 41.30
CA LEU A 2 27.07 -118.22 42.30
C LEU A 2 26.20 -116.95 42.44
N ARG A 3 25.29 -116.82 43.43
CA ARG A 3 25.40 -116.70 44.91
C ARG A 3 25.98 -115.37 45.45
N ARG A 4 25.07 -114.63 46.12
CA ARG A 4 25.21 -113.88 47.40
C ARG A 4 26.02 -112.55 47.28
N ILE A 5 25.67 -111.43 47.92
CA ILE A 5 25.29 -111.21 49.33
C ILE A 5 24.39 -109.96 49.48
N LEU A 6 23.45 -110.12 50.40
CA LEU A 6 22.55 -109.18 51.05
C LEU A 6 23.29 -108.31 52.08
N ILE A 7 23.13 -106.98 52.10
CA ILE A 7 23.05 -106.18 53.34
C ILE A 7 22.09 -105.01 53.09
N GLY A 8 20.98 -105.00 53.84
CA GLY A 8 20.08 -103.86 53.93
C GLY A 8 20.52 -102.85 54.98
N PHE A 9 20.14 -101.59 54.79
CA PHE A 9 19.97 -100.64 55.87
C PHE A 9 18.67 -99.87 55.65
N ILE A 10 17.78 -100.03 56.62
CA ILE A 10 16.59 -99.22 56.88
C ILE A 10 17.07 -97.83 57.33
N ILE A 11 16.36 -96.74 56.97
CA ILE A 11 15.91 -95.67 57.88
C ILE A 11 15.60 -94.35 57.13
N LEU A 12 14.38 -93.86 57.42
CA LEU A 12 13.84 -92.49 57.39
C LEU A 12 13.44 -91.80 56.07
N PHE A 13 12.11 -91.85 55.86
CA PHE A 13 11.30 -90.79 55.28
C PHE A 13 11.51 -89.45 56.02
N LEU A 14 11.96 -88.41 55.33
CA LEU A 14 11.75 -87.01 55.69
C LEU A 14 11.47 -86.22 54.41
N GLY A 15 10.30 -85.59 54.36
CA GLY A 15 9.75 -84.92 53.20
C GLY A 15 10.65 -83.79 52.68
N PHE A 16 11.08 -83.92 51.42
CA PHE A 16 11.63 -82.81 50.67
C PHE A 16 10.48 -81.93 50.16
N SER A 17 10.30 -80.80 50.84
CA SER A 17 9.52 -79.68 50.33
C SER A 17 10.19 -79.16 49.06
N VAL A 18 9.49 -79.28 47.93
CA VAL A 18 9.90 -78.70 46.65
C VAL A 18 9.74 -77.20 46.77
N PHE A 19 10.82 -76.49 47.10
CA PHE A 19 10.84 -75.03 46.97
C PHE A 19 10.82 -74.69 45.47
N PRO A 20 9.86 -73.90 44.97
CA PRO A 20 9.98 -73.36 43.63
C PRO A 20 11.20 -72.44 43.58
N GLN A 21 12.16 -72.83 42.75
CA GLN A 21 13.30 -72.03 42.36
C GLN A 21 12.77 -70.67 41.86
N ALA A 22 13.07 -69.62 42.63
CA ALA A 22 12.73 -68.26 42.28
C ALA A 22 13.29 -67.95 40.89
N GLN A 23 12.38 -67.82 39.93
CA GLN A 23 12.66 -67.37 38.58
C GLN A 23 13.27 -65.97 38.69
N GLN A 24 14.56 -65.89 38.39
CA GLN A 24 15.33 -64.66 38.34
C GLN A 24 14.66 -63.77 37.28
N ALA A 25 13.97 -62.71 37.74
CA ALA A 25 13.26 -61.79 36.87
C ALA A 25 14.23 -61.18 35.86
N GLU A 26 13.89 -61.28 34.58
CA GLU A 26 14.57 -60.64 33.47
C GLU A 26 14.67 -59.12 33.73
N ALA A 27 15.85 -58.68 34.15
CA ALA A 27 16.23 -57.30 34.01
C ALA A 27 16.46 -56.99 32.52
N SER A 28 16.02 -55.81 32.08
CA SER A 28 16.53 -55.07 30.90
C SER A 28 15.90 -55.25 29.49
N THR A 29 14.59 -54.98 29.34
CA THR A 29 14.02 -54.54 28.04
C THR A 29 13.07 -53.32 28.10
N VAL A 30 12.73 -52.84 29.31
CA VAL A 30 11.56 -51.97 29.52
C VAL A 30 11.78 -50.47 29.21
N SER A 31 13.00 -49.94 29.23
CA SER A 31 13.20 -48.46 29.25
C SER A 31 13.77 -47.79 28.00
N LYS A 32 14.19 -48.54 26.98
CA LYS A 32 14.72 -47.96 25.71
C LYS A 32 13.69 -47.11 24.94
N LYS A 33 12.43 -47.12 25.37
CA LYS A 33 11.30 -46.42 24.75
C LYS A 33 11.13 -44.97 25.24
N GLN A 34 11.64 -44.60 26.42
CA GLN A 34 11.46 -43.27 27.00
C GLN A 34 12.80 -42.53 27.16
N LEU A 35 12.83 -41.27 26.74
CA LEU A 35 14.00 -40.40 26.85
C LEU A 35 13.59 -39.03 27.36
N ILE A 36 14.30 -38.55 28.37
CA ILE A 36 14.27 -37.17 28.82
C ILE A 36 15.56 -36.50 28.35
N ILE A 37 15.46 -35.33 27.71
CA ILE A 37 16.62 -34.51 27.37
C ILE A 37 16.50 -33.19 28.10
N VAL A 38 17.49 -32.87 28.92
CA VAL A 38 17.63 -31.56 29.57
C VAL A 38 18.70 -30.78 28.80
N ASN A 39 18.30 -29.68 28.16
CA ASN A 39 19.23 -28.75 27.53
C ASN A 39 19.40 -27.52 28.42
N LYS A 40 20.53 -27.49 29.14
CA LYS A 40 20.87 -26.42 30.09
C LYS A 40 20.95 -25.07 29.41
N LYS A 41 21.46 -25.00 28.16
CA LYS A 41 21.64 -23.75 27.41
C LYS A 41 20.36 -22.91 27.32
N ILE A 42 19.22 -23.57 27.18
CA ILE A 42 17.90 -22.94 27.02
C ILE A 42 17.00 -23.18 28.23
N ASN A 43 17.51 -23.84 29.28
CA ASN A 43 16.75 -24.21 30.47
C ASN A 43 15.41 -24.90 30.14
N LYS A 44 15.48 -25.92 29.28
CA LYS A 44 14.32 -26.74 28.90
C LYS A 44 14.57 -28.23 29.06
N LEU A 45 13.49 -28.95 29.31
CA LEU A 45 13.41 -30.41 29.34
C LEU A 45 12.45 -30.87 28.25
N ALA A 46 12.84 -31.87 27.47
CA ALA A 46 11.97 -32.55 26.52
C ALA A 46 11.75 -34.00 26.93
N PHE A 47 10.50 -34.45 26.91
CA PHE A 47 10.12 -35.84 27.15
C PHE A 47 9.71 -36.50 25.84
N TYR A 48 10.37 -37.60 25.51
CA TYR A 48 10.12 -38.45 24.36
C TYR A 48 9.61 -39.80 24.79
N GLU A 49 8.67 -40.32 24.01
CA GLU A 49 8.16 -41.68 24.13
C GLU A 49 8.04 -42.31 22.75
N ASN A 50 8.67 -43.47 22.56
CA ASN A 50 8.73 -44.20 21.28
C ASN A 50 9.24 -43.33 20.11
N GLY A 51 10.23 -42.47 20.37
CA GLY A 51 10.78 -41.53 19.39
C GLY A 51 9.90 -40.32 19.07
N LYS A 52 8.71 -40.19 19.66
CA LYS A 52 7.86 -39.01 19.50
C LYS A 52 8.12 -38.01 20.62
N LEU A 53 8.31 -36.73 20.27
CA LEU A 53 8.35 -35.65 21.26
C LEU A 53 6.95 -35.47 21.86
N VAL A 54 6.79 -35.85 23.13
CA VAL A 54 5.50 -35.77 23.82
C VAL A 54 5.27 -34.34 24.32
N LYS A 55 6.27 -33.75 24.99
CA LYS A 55 6.15 -32.40 25.55
C LYS A 55 7.51 -31.79 25.88
N THR A 56 7.58 -30.46 25.85
CA THR A 56 8.71 -29.68 26.36
C THR A 56 8.29 -28.81 27.54
N TYR A 57 9.15 -28.69 28.53
CA TYR A 57 8.92 -27.96 29.77
C TYR A 57 10.04 -26.94 29.99
N ASN A 58 9.73 -25.81 30.63
CA ASN A 58 10.76 -24.93 31.16
C ASN A 58 11.27 -25.52 32.47
N VAL A 59 12.58 -25.43 32.72
CA VAL A 59 13.20 -25.98 33.93
C VAL A 59 14.21 -25.00 34.51
N ALA A 60 14.53 -25.11 35.79
CA ALA A 60 15.70 -24.44 36.37
C ALA A 60 16.86 -25.44 36.50
N THR A 61 18.06 -25.01 36.14
CA THR A 61 19.28 -25.83 36.28
C THR A 61 20.29 -25.15 37.21
N GLY A 62 21.44 -25.79 37.41
CA GLY A 62 22.47 -25.36 38.34
C GLY A 62 22.94 -23.93 38.09
N ARG A 63 23.24 -23.21 39.18
CA ARG A 63 23.79 -21.84 39.14
C ARG A 63 25.03 -21.70 38.27
N THR A 64 25.82 -22.75 38.20
CA THR A 64 27.01 -22.83 37.34
C THR A 64 26.90 -24.03 36.42
N SER A 65 27.66 -24.02 35.33
CA SER A 65 27.71 -25.11 34.36
C SER A 65 28.11 -26.46 34.98
N LYS A 66 28.84 -26.46 36.10
CA LYS A 66 29.32 -27.67 36.77
C LYS A 66 28.27 -28.32 37.69
N LEU A 67 27.36 -27.53 38.28
CA LEU A 67 26.45 -28.00 39.33
C LEU A 67 25.39 -28.99 38.82
N THR A 68 24.82 -28.78 37.63
CA THR A 68 24.00 -29.80 36.96
C THR A 68 24.89 -30.57 35.99
N PRO A 69 25.32 -31.80 36.35
CA PRO A 69 26.32 -32.52 35.58
C PRO A 69 25.78 -32.95 34.23
N GLU A 70 26.61 -32.79 33.20
CA GLU A 70 26.29 -33.32 31.87
C GLU A 70 26.61 -34.81 31.80
N GLY A 71 25.79 -35.56 31.09
CA GLY A 71 25.98 -37.00 30.95
C GLY A 71 24.70 -37.73 30.54
N SER A 72 24.79 -39.05 30.57
CA SER A 72 23.64 -39.94 30.49
C SER A 72 23.34 -40.47 31.88
N PHE A 73 22.07 -40.48 32.24
CA PHE A 73 21.54 -40.93 33.51
C PHE A 73 20.28 -41.76 33.26
N TYR A 74 19.74 -42.36 34.32
CA TYR A 74 18.51 -43.13 34.30
C TYR A 74 17.61 -42.71 35.47
N ILE A 75 16.30 -42.71 35.24
CA ILE A 75 15.31 -42.50 36.31
C ILE A 75 15.33 -43.73 37.20
N ARG A 76 15.87 -43.59 38.41
CA ARG A 76 16.00 -44.71 39.35
C ARG A 76 14.81 -44.81 40.27
N GLU A 77 14.33 -43.67 40.76
CA GLU A 77 13.35 -43.63 41.84
C GLU A 77 12.36 -42.50 41.63
N LYS A 78 11.15 -42.70 42.13
CA LYS A 78 10.02 -41.78 41.98
C LYS A 78 9.28 -41.65 43.30
N ILE A 79 9.34 -40.48 43.92
CA ILE A 79 8.73 -40.20 45.23
C ILE A 79 7.70 -39.08 45.09
N LYS A 80 6.50 -39.28 45.63
CA LYS A 80 5.50 -38.22 45.83
C LYS A 80 5.82 -37.50 47.14
N ASN A 81 5.82 -36.16 47.14
CA ASN A 81 5.99 -35.35 48.35
C ASN A 81 7.20 -35.77 49.20
N ARG A 82 8.40 -35.81 48.60
CA ARG A 82 9.62 -36.25 49.33
C ARG A 82 9.95 -35.25 50.46
N PRO A 83 10.17 -35.70 51.70
CA PRO A 83 10.68 -34.83 52.77
C PRO A 83 12.04 -34.21 52.40
N TYR A 84 12.28 -32.99 52.89
CA TYR A 84 13.54 -32.29 52.71
C TYR A 84 14.34 -32.28 54.02
N TYR A 85 15.12 -33.34 54.20
CA TYR A 85 15.83 -33.63 55.44
C TYR A 85 16.83 -32.54 55.88
N LYS A 86 17.49 -31.85 54.94
CA LYS A 86 18.51 -30.83 55.28
C LYS A 86 17.97 -29.70 56.17
N HIS A 87 16.69 -29.34 56.01
CA HIS A 87 16.03 -28.33 56.83
C HIS A 87 14.82 -28.90 57.58
N ASN A 88 14.78 -30.23 57.75
CA ASN A 88 13.71 -30.95 58.43
C ASN A 88 12.28 -30.55 57.97
N ILE A 89 12.11 -30.31 56.66
CA ILE A 89 10.81 -29.89 56.11
C ILE A 89 10.00 -31.14 55.71
N PRO A 90 8.78 -31.33 56.23
CA PRO A 90 7.93 -32.46 55.89
C PRO A 90 7.63 -32.57 54.39
N GLY A 91 7.31 -33.79 53.97
CA GLY A 91 6.82 -34.06 52.62
C GLY A 91 5.48 -33.38 52.38
N GLY A 92 5.36 -32.62 51.29
CA GLY A 92 4.09 -31.97 50.89
C GLY A 92 3.87 -30.57 51.49
N ASP A 93 4.75 -30.11 52.39
CA ASP A 93 4.77 -28.72 52.86
C ASP A 93 4.99 -27.77 51.66
N PRO A 94 4.19 -26.68 51.51
CA PRO A 94 4.35 -25.71 50.43
C PRO A 94 5.76 -25.08 50.33
N ARG A 95 6.49 -24.99 51.45
CA ARG A 95 7.85 -24.44 51.50
C ARG A 95 8.91 -25.43 51.02
N ASN A 96 8.58 -26.71 50.91
CA ASN A 96 9.53 -27.76 50.58
C ASN A 96 10.12 -27.51 49.17
N PRO A 97 11.44 -27.28 49.05
CA PRO A 97 12.09 -26.93 47.79
C PRO A 97 12.10 -28.08 46.77
N LEU A 98 11.77 -29.30 47.19
CA LEU A 98 11.62 -30.47 46.30
C LEU A 98 10.25 -30.51 45.61
N GLY A 99 9.27 -29.75 46.12
CA GLY A 99 7.91 -29.68 45.59
C GLY A 99 7.15 -31.01 45.64
N LYS A 100 6.15 -31.15 44.76
CA LYS A 100 5.15 -32.23 44.84
C LYS A 100 5.62 -33.59 44.31
N ARG A 101 6.61 -33.62 43.41
CA ARG A 101 7.14 -34.86 42.82
C ARG A 101 8.64 -34.78 42.71
N TRP A 102 9.28 -35.93 42.89
CA TRP A 102 10.72 -36.05 42.87
C TRP A 102 11.11 -37.32 42.10
N LEU A 103 11.94 -37.18 41.07
CA LEU A 103 12.44 -38.24 40.21
C LEU A 103 13.96 -38.31 40.32
N GLY A 104 14.48 -39.28 41.06
CA GLY A 104 15.91 -39.48 41.27
C GLY A 104 16.60 -39.95 40.00
N ILE A 105 17.72 -39.31 39.65
CA ILE A 105 18.53 -39.69 38.49
C ILE A 105 19.88 -40.25 38.92
N SER A 106 20.29 -41.37 38.33
CA SER A 106 21.55 -42.06 38.60
C SER A 106 22.36 -42.24 37.32
N LYS A 107 23.70 -42.24 37.42
CA LYS A 107 24.61 -42.52 36.28
C LYS A 107 24.56 -43.98 35.84
N GLN A 108 24.29 -44.89 36.77
CA GLN A 108 24.12 -46.32 36.55
C GLN A 108 22.68 -46.71 36.85
N GLU A 109 22.13 -47.73 36.19
CA GLU A 109 20.73 -48.14 36.42
C GLU A 109 20.47 -48.48 37.90
N ASN A 110 21.46 -49.05 38.61
CA ASN A 110 21.37 -49.42 40.03
C ASN A 110 22.19 -48.53 40.99
N GLY A 111 22.77 -47.43 40.51
CA GLY A 111 23.66 -46.54 41.30
C GLY A 111 22.95 -45.54 42.21
N GLY A 112 23.72 -44.78 42.99
CA GLY A 112 23.21 -43.68 43.82
C GLY A 112 22.69 -42.48 43.01
N TYR A 113 21.81 -41.68 43.59
CA TYR A 113 21.04 -40.63 42.91
C TYR A 113 21.26 -39.24 43.53
N PRO A 114 22.47 -38.66 43.43
CA PRO A 114 22.76 -37.35 44.04
C PRO A 114 21.98 -36.18 43.40
N TYR A 115 21.33 -36.40 42.26
CA TYR A 115 20.54 -35.39 41.55
C TYR A 115 19.13 -35.89 41.24
N ALA A 116 18.21 -34.97 40.97
CA ALA A 116 16.84 -35.29 40.64
C ALA A 116 16.19 -34.28 39.69
N ILE A 117 15.14 -34.74 39.02
CA ILE A 117 14.14 -33.89 38.37
C ILE A 117 12.97 -33.77 39.34
N HIS A 118 12.63 -32.57 39.80
CA HIS A 118 11.64 -32.42 40.85
C HIS A 118 10.81 -31.14 40.70
N GLY A 119 9.77 -31.00 41.52
CA GLY A 119 8.95 -29.78 41.60
C GLY A 119 9.70 -28.61 42.20
N ASN A 120 9.01 -27.61 42.70
CA ASN A 120 9.66 -26.45 43.30
C ASN A 120 8.70 -25.72 44.24
N SER A 121 9.19 -25.07 45.28
CA SER A 121 8.37 -24.14 46.09
C SER A 121 8.42 -22.70 45.54
N ASP A 122 9.42 -22.35 44.72
CA ASP A 122 9.56 -21.04 44.08
C ASP A 122 9.31 -21.12 42.57
N GLU A 123 8.06 -20.94 42.15
CA GLU A 123 7.69 -21.02 40.73
C GLU A 123 8.41 -19.97 39.85
N SER A 124 8.83 -18.84 40.42
CA SER A 124 9.57 -17.78 39.73
C SER A 124 11.01 -18.18 39.35
N SER A 125 11.51 -19.27 39.93
CA SER A 125 12.85 -19.79 39.69
C SER A 125 12.97 -20.55 38.38
N ILE A 126 11.86 -20.95 37.75
CA ILE A 126 11.86 -21.78 36.54
C ILE A 126 12.33 -20.97 35.33
N GLY A 127 13.18 -21.58 34.49
CA GLY A 127 13.85 -20.91 33.36
C GLY A 127 15.19 -20.26 33.71
N LYS A 128 15.59 -20.25 35.00
CA LYS A 128 16.83 -19.62 35.49
C LYS A 128 17.92 -20.64 35.86
N TYR A 129 19.16 -20.18 35.94
CA TYR A 129 20.30 -20.94 36.46
C TYR A 129 20.43 -20.69 37.98
N ILE A 130 19.70 -21.44 38.80
CA ILE A 130 19.54 -21.13 40.23
C ILE A 130 19.67 -22.33 41.17
N SER A 131 19.63 -23.56 40.66
CA SER A 131 19.65 -24.74 41.52
C SER A 131 21.05 -25.06 42.05
N GLY A 132 21.11 -25.91 43.09
CA GLY A 132 22.37 -26.53 43.55
C GLY A 132 22.83 -27.71 42.69
N GLY A 133 22.13 -28.02 41.59
CA GLY A 133 22.49 -29.10 40.67
C GLY A 133 21.31 -29.94 40.18
N CYS A 134 20.22 -30.00 40.93
CA CYS A 134 18.97 -30.64 40.50
C CYS A 134 18.24 -29.86 39.39
N ILE A 135 17.32 -30.53 38.71
CA ILE A 135 16.49 -29.94 37.66
C ILE A 135 15.12 -29.63 38.26
N ARG A 136 14.81 -28.34 38.44
CA ARG A 136 13.53 -27.90 39.02
C ARG A 136 12.50 -27.67 37.93
N MET A 137 11.26 -28.04 38.20
CA MET A 137 10.10 -27.87 37.32
C MET A 137 8.96 -27.19 38.07
N HIS A 138 8.02 -26.62 37.32
CA HIS A 138 6.74 -26.19 37.90
C HIS A 138 6.01 -27.39 38.52
N ASN A 139 5.37 -27.22 39.68
CA ASN A 139 4.71 -28.34 40.36
C ASN A 139 3.64 -29.01 39.49
N LYS A 140 2.87 -28.21 38.74
CA LYS A 140 1.84 -28.72 37.82
C LYS A 140 2.44 -29.60 36.71
N GLU A 141 3.57 -29.18 36.15
CA GLU A 141 4.23 -29.88 35.04
C GLU A 141 4.98 -31.13 35.49
N VAL A 142 5.63 -31.10 36.66
CA VAL A 142 6.32 -32.30 37.19
C VAL A 142 5.33 -33.40 37.58
N ILE A 143 4.10 -33.05 38.01
CA ILE A 143 3.04 -34.03 38.27
C ILE A 143 2.69 -34.80 36.99
N GLU A 144 2.55 -34.08 35.87
CA GLU A 144 2.30 -34.68 34.56
C GLU A 144 3.48 -35.54 34.09
N LEU A 145 4.71 -35.03 34.19
CA LEU A 145 5.89 -35.80 33.80
C LEU A 145 6.02 -37.07 34.66
N PHE A 146 5.79 -36.96 35.96
CA PHE A 146 5.85 -38.07 36.91
C PHE A 146 4.85 -39.18 36.59
N SER A 147 3.65 -38.86 36.11
CA SER A 147 2.68 -39.91 35.77
C SER A 147 3.06 -40.67 34.50
N LYS A 148 3.86 -40.08 33.61
CA LYS A 148 4.24 -40.67 32.31
C LYS A 148 5.58 -41.40 32.34
N VAL A 149 6.57 -40.86 33.04
CA VAL A 149 7.94 -41.40 33.07
C VAL A 149 8.01 -42.70 33.88
N LYS A 150 8.62 -43.74 33.33
CA LYS A 150 8.87 -45.03 34.00
C LYS A 150 10.26 -45.06 34.63
N ILE A 151 10.41 -45.89 35.68
CA ILE A 151 11.73 -46.23 36.20
C ILE A 151 12.55 -46.90 35.08
N GLY A 152 13.85 -46.60 35.06
CA GLY A 152 14.80 -46.96 34.00
C GLY A 152 14.85 -45.99 32.82
N ALA A 153 13.90 -45.04 32.69
CA ALA A 153 13.87 -44.13 31.54
C ALA A 153 15.19 -43.32 31.44
N LYS A 154 15.73 -43.20 30.24
CA LYS A 154 17.02 -42.53 30.02
C LYS A 154 16.88 -41.02 30.15
N VAL A 155 17.87 -40.38 30.77
CA VAL A 155 17.96 -38.93 30.92
C VAL A 155 19.29 -38.45 30.35
N ARG A 156 19.26 -37.58 29.33
CA ARG A 156 20.43 -36.94 28.75
C ARG A 156 20.48 -35.48 29.19
N ILE A 157 21.50 -35.10 29.95
CA ILE A 157 21.72 -33.71 30.36
C ILE A 157 22.86 -33.12 29.55
N THR A 158 22.63 -32.02 28.82
CA THR A 158 23.63 -31.44 27.92
C THR A 158 23.52 -29.91 27.84
N THR A 159 24.57 -29.26 27.36
CA THR A 159 24.53 -27.88 26.87
C THR A 159 24.75 -27.88 25.35
N SER A 160 23.72 -27.59 24.55
CA SER A 160 23.83 -27.67 23.09
C SER A 160 23.03 -26.62 22.33
N LYS A 161 23.52 -26.25 21.14
CA LYS A 161 22.77 -25.45 20.15
C LYS A 161 21.79 -26.30 19.31
N LYS A 162 21.89 -27.63 19.37
CA LYS A 162 21.02 -28.56 18.62
C LYS A 162 19.58 -28.53 19.14
N THR A 163 18.60 -28.79 18.25
CA THR A 163 17.21 -29.00 18.64
C THR A 163 17.06 -30.29 19.45
N PHE A 164 15.95 -30.44 20.20
CA PHE A 164 15.72 -31.68 20.94
C PHE A 164 15.65 -32.92 20.04
N ASN A 165 15.06 -32.84 18.84
CA ASN A 165 15.03 -33.96 17.91
C ASN A 165 16.43 -34.31 17.40
N GLN A 166 17.26 -33.32 17.09
CA GLN A 166 18.66 -33.57 16.72
C GLN A 166 19.45 -34.23 17.86
N LEU A 167 19.16 -33.89 19.11
CA LEU A 167 19.75 -34.51 20.30
C LEU A 167 19.18 -35.92 20.56
N ALA A 168 17.94 -36.17 20.19
CA ALA A 168 17.26 -37.44 20.37
C ALA A 168 17.58 -38.46 19.25
N LYS A 169 18.03 -38.00 18.08
CA LYS A 169 18.38 -38.83 16.90
C LYS A 169 19.25 -40.07 17.23
N PRO A 170 20.29 -40.00 18.08
CA PRO A 170 21.10 -41.18 18.39
C PRO A 170 20.34 -42.26 19.17
N TYR A 171 19.21 -41.93 19.80
CA TYR A 171 18.45 -42.83 20.66
C TYR A 171 17.27 -43.48 19.95
N PHE A 172 16.81 -42.91 18.84
CA PHE A 172 15.62 -43.37 18.12
C PHE A 172 15.83 -43.27 16.61
N LYS A 173 15.58 -44.36 15.89
CA LYS A 173 15.71 -44.41 14.42
C LYS A 173 14.65 -43.59 13.68
N ASN A 174 13.48 -43.39 14.29
CA ASN A 174 12.29 -42.77 13.69
C ASN A 174 12.14 -41.26 14.01
N ILE A 175 13.22 -40.57 14.36
CA ILE A 175 13.15 -39.14 14.67
C ILE A 175 13.32 -38.28 13.43
N ASP A 176 12.34 -37.42 13.22
CA ASP A 176 12.35 -36.38 12.21
C ASP A 176 13.17 -35.17 12.68
N ILE A 177 14.27 -34.94 11.97
CA ILE A 177 15.19 -33.81 12.15
C ILE A 177 15.16 -32.84 10.96
N LYS A 178 14.40 -33.17 9.91
CA LYS A 178 14.44 -32.43 8.65
C LYS A 178 13.54 -31.22 8.81
N ALA A 179 14.13 -30.04 8.85
CA ALA A 179 13.35 -28.82 8.91
C ALA A 179 12.53 -28.64 7.62
N PRO A 180 11.31 -28.07 7.72
CA PRO A 180 10.53 -27.68 6.55
C PRO A 180 11.31 -26.75 5.64
N THR A 181 10.97 -26.78 4.36
CA THR A 181 11.46 -25.82 3.37
C THR A 181 10.30 -25.04 2.77
N PHE A 182 10.61 -24.01 1.99
CA PHE A 182 9.63 -23.28 1.18
C PHE A 182 9.94 -23.53 -0.30
N PRO A 183 9.39 -24.59 -0.92
CA PRO A 183 9.55 -24.84 -2.36
C PRO A 183 9.14 -23.64 -3.21
N SER A 184 8.05 -22.96 -2.83
CA SER A 184 7.59 -21.76 -3.51
C SER A 184 6.92 -20.79 -2.54
N VAL A 185 7.09 -19.50 -2.82
CA VAL A 185 6.37 -18.42 -2.14
C VAL A 185 5.98 -17.39 -3.19
N THR A 186 4.71 -17.02 -3.22
CA THR A 186 4.20 -16.01 -4.16
C THR A 186 4.81 -14.64 -3.84
N SER A 187 5.07 -13.84 -4.87
CA SER A 187 5.53 -12.47 -4.66
C SER A 187 4.48 -11.65 -3.93
N VAL A 188 4.91 -10.79 -3.01
CA VAL A 188 4.05 -9.89 -2.22
C VAL A 188 4.28 -8.47 -2.72
N SER A 189 3.21 -7.71 -2.95
CA SER A 189 3.26 -6.29 -3.25
C SER A 189 2.61 -5.44 -2.17
N ASP A 190 2.72 -4.13 -2.30
CA ASP A 190 2.08 -3.14 -1.44
C ASP A 190 0.54 -3.17 -1.47
N LYS A 191 -0.02 -3.85 -2.47
CA LYS A 191 -1.46 -4.14 -2.59
C LYS A 191 -1.87 -5.48 -1.96
N SER A 192 -0.92 -6.37 -1.66
CA SER A 192 -1.20 -7.70 -1.09
C SER A 192 -1.68 -7.61 0.37
N SER A 193 -2.65 -8.45 0.71
CA SER A 193 -3.20 -8.63 2.07
C SER A 193 -2.89 -10.02 2.66
N GLU A 194 -2.02 -10.77 2.02
CA GLU A 194 -1.64 -12.11 2.43
C GLU A 194 -0.29 -12.54 1.85
N VAL A 195 0.30 -13.56 2.45
CA VAL A 195 1.46 -14.29 1.93
C VAL A 195 1.05 -15.73 1.71
N SER A 196 1.26 -16.24 0.50
CA SER A 196 0.92 -17.60 0.13
C SER A 196 2.11 -18.36 -0.47
N GLY A 197 2.03 -19.67 -0.47
CA GLY A 197 3.07 -20.52 -1.01
C GLY A 197 2.88 -21.97 -0.63
N VAL A 198 3.96 -22.73 -0.74
CA VAL A 198 4.03 -24.14 -0.35
C VAL A 198 5.13 -24.32 0.68
N THR A 199 4.87 -25.15 1.67
CA THR A 199 5.84 -25.68 2.63
C THR A 199 5.50 -27.15 2.92
N GLU A 200 6.08 -27.72 3.97
CA GLU A 200 5.74 -29.07 4.41
C GLU A 200 4.28 -29.16 4.89
N LYS A 201 3.61 -30.27 4.56
CA LYS A 201 2.23 -30.54 4.99
C LYS A 201 2.06 -30.34 6.49
N SER A 202 0.98 -29.70 6.90
CA SER A 202 0.69 -29.42 8.32
C SER A 202 1.72 -28.58 9.09
N ALA A 203 2.79 -28.07 8.45
CA ALA A 203 3.72 -27.16 9.12
C ALA A 203 3.03 -25.82 9.42
N THR A 204 3.37 -25.21 10.56
CA THR A 204 2.90 -23.88 10.93
C THR A 204 3.83 -22.83 10.34
N VAL A 205 3.33 -22.07 9.37
CA VAL A 205 4.03 -20.94 8.77
C VAL A 205 3.85 -19.71 9.64
N THR A 206 4.95 -19.02 9.92
CA THR A 206 5.00 -17.73 10.62
C THR A 206 5.56 -16.68 9.68
N VAL A 207 4.80 -15.60 9.46
CA VAL A 207 5.26 -14.38 8.80
C VAL A 207 5.53 -13.33 9.89
N LYS A 208 6.78 -12.85 9.98
CA LYS A 208 7.18 -11.79 10.90
C LYS A 208 7.30 -10.46 10.14
N ILE A 209 6.63 -9.44 10.67
CA ILE A 209 6.63 -8.07 10.17
C ILE A 209 6.97 -7.14 11.33
N GLY A 210 8.22 -6.65 11.38
CA GLY A 210 8.73 -5.95 12.57
C GLY A 210 8.69 -6.87 13.80
N SER A 211 8.02 -6.45 14.87
CA SER A 211 7.81 -7.26 16.08
C SER A 211 6.61 -8.21 16.00
N LYS A 212 5.64 -7.94 15.09
CA LYS A 212 4.40 -8.71 14.98
C LYS A 212 4.61 -10.02 14.21
N LYS A 213 3.85 -11.05 14.61
CA LYS A 213 3.87 -12.39 13.99
C LYS A 213 2.45 -12.77 13.55
N TYR A 214 2.36 -13.33 12.35
CA TYR A 214 1.13 -13.84 11.77
C TYR A 214 1.34 -15.32 11.44
N THR A 215 0.44 -16.19 11.89
CA THR A 215 0.65 -17.64 11.81
C THR A 215 -0.52 -18.35 11.14
N LYS A 216 -0.23 -19.34 10.30
CA LYS A 216 -1.23 -20.25 9.75
C LYS A 216 -0.61 -21.63 9.53
N LYS A 217 -1.40 -22.68 9.78
CA LYS A 217 -1.02 -24.04 9.43
C LYS A 217 -1.20 -24.27 7.92
N ALA A 218 -0.22 -24.91 7.28
CA ALA A 218 -0.34 -25.37 5.91
C ALA A 218 -1.33 -26.55 5.81
N ASP A 219 -1.98 -26.69 4.67
CA ASP A 219 -2.96 -27.75 4.43
C ASP A 219 -2.30 -29.14 4.23
N SER A 220 -3.11 -30.14 3.90
CA SER A 220 -2.65 -31.52 3.63
C SER A 220 -1.73 -31.62 2.41
N LYS A 221 -1.77 -30.65 1.51
CA LYS A 221 -0.90 -30.52 0.32
C LYS A 221 0.27 -29.55 0.55
N GLY A 222 0.42 -29.04 1.78
CA GLY A 222 1.49 -28.09 2.13
C GLY A 222 1.24 -26.65 1.66
N LYS A 223 0.08 -26.33 1.07
CA LYS A 223 -0.24 -24.96 0.68
C LYS A 223 -0.60 -24.14 1.91
N PHE A 224 -0.15 -22.90 1.96
CA PHE A 224 -0.47 -21.97 3.03
C PHE A 224 -0.93 -20.62 2.49
N LYS A 225 -1.73 -19.92 3.31
CA LYS A 225 -2.19 -18.56 3.07
C LYS A 225 -2.29 -17.84 4.41
N VAL A 226 -1.31 -16.98 4.70
CA VAL A 226 -1.22 -16.20 5.94
C VAL A 226 -1.71 -14.79 5.65
N LYS A 227 -2.84 -14.38 6.23
CA LYS A 227 -3.36 -13.01 6.14
C LYS A 227 -2.42 -12.04 6.87
N ILE A 228 -2.11 -10.91 6.24
CA ILE A 228 -1.27 -9.84 6.79
C ILE A 228 -1.86 -8.47 6.42
N PRO A 229 -1.61 -7.42 7.21
CA PRO A 229 -1.94 -6.06 6.78
C PRO A 229 -1.10 -5.66 5.56
N LYS A 230 -1.66 -4.80 4.69
CA LYS A 230 -0.92 -4.21 3.57
C LYS A 230 0.36 -3.53 4.06
N GLN A 231 1.43 -3.65 3.30
CA GLN A 231 2.75 -3.16 3.67
C GLN A 231 3.24 -2.16 2.63
N LYS A 232 4.03 -1.17 3.05
CA LYS A 232 4.71 -0.28 2.09
C LYS A 232 5.73 -1.09 1.26
N ALA A 233 5.91 -0.68 0.01
CA ALA A 233 6.96 -1.25 -0.84
C ALA A 233 8.35 -1.15 -0.19
N GLY A 234 9.24 -2.09 -0.51
CA GLY A 234 10.58 -2.21 0.05
C GLY A 234 10.64 -2.83 1.46
N LYS A 235 9.50 -2.98 2.16
CA LYS A 235 9.47 -3.64 3.48
C LYS A 235 9.89 -5.10 3.37
N LYS A 236 10.73 -5.56 4.31
CA LYS A 236 11.14 -6.97 4.41
C LYS A 236 10.17 -7.75 5.30
N LEU A 237 9.71 -8.89 4.81
CA LEU A 237 8.91 -9.89 5.53
C LEU A 237 9.78 -11.13 5.74
N TYR A 238 9.72 -11.70 6.94
CA TYR A 238 10.53 -12.87 7.30
C TYR A 238 9.64 -14.07 7.56
N LEU A 239 9.83 -15.14 6.80
CA LEU A 239 9.05 -16.36 6.87
C LEU A 239 9.86 -17.47 7.52
N SER A 240 9.19 -18.22 8.40
CA SER A 240 9.66 -19.51 8.88
C SER A 240 8.51 -20.51 8.95
N ALA A 241 8.81 -21.79 8.81
CA ALA A 241 7.86 -22.87 8.98
C ALA A 241 8.33 -23.81 10.09
N LYS A 242 7.41 -24.28 10.92
CA LYS A 242 7.67 -25.25 11.99
C LYS A 242 6.81 -26.50 11.78
N ASP A 243 7.43 -27.67 11.67
CA ASP A 243 6.71 -28.94 11.54
C ASP A 243 6.08 -29.40 12.89
N LEU A 244 5.40 -30.54 12.86
CA LEU A 244 4.82 -31.17 14.05
C LEU A 244 5.89 -31.71 15.01
N SER A 245 7.05 -32.09 14.47
CA SER A 245 8.21 -32.58 15.21
C SER A 245 8.93 -31.44 15.96
N GLY A 246 8.65 -30.19 15.62
CA GLY A 246 9.22 -28.98 16.18
C GLY A 246 10.46 -28.44 15.47
N ASN A 247 10.87 -29.00 14.32
CA ASN A 247 11.98 -28.44 13.54
C ASN A 247 11.53 -27.16 12.84
N ILE A 248 12.45 -26.20 12.71
CA ILE A 248 12.16 -24.87 12.16
C ILE A 248 13.00 -24.65 10.90
N SER A 249 12.36 -24.18 9.83
CA SER A 249 13.03 -23.86 8.56
C SER A 249 14.09 -22.76 8.72
N LYS A 250 15.00 -22.67 7.75
CA LYS A 250 15.76 -21.43 7.55
C LYS A 250 14.79 -20.28 7.26
N THR A 251 15.18 -19.06 7.63
CA THR A 251 14.35 -17.88 7.39
C THR A 251 14.36 -17.53 5.90
N LYS A 252 13.18 -17.40 5.28
CA LYS A 252 13.02 -16.88 3.92
C LYS A 252 12.63 -15.40 4.01
N THR A 253 13.37 -14.54 3.33
CA THR A 253 13.07 -13.10 3.28
C THR A 253 12.33 -12.76 1.99
N ILE A 254 11.25 -12.00 2.09
CA ILE A 254 10.50 -11.44 0.97
C ILE A 254 10.59 -9.91 1.05
N VAL A 255 10.86 -9.26 -0.07
CA VAL A 255 10.78 -7.80 -0.20
C VAL A 255 9.45 -7.46 -0.86
N VAL A 256 8.68 -6.58 -0.23
CA VAL A 256 7.39 -6.13 -0.78
C VAL A 256 7.64 -5.31 -2.04
N LYS A 257 7.06 -5.74 -3.16
CA LYS A 257 7.15 -5.06 -4.45
C LYS A 257 6.22 -3.85 -4.48
N ASP A 258 6.62 -2.83 -5.21
CA ASP A 258 5.77 -1.69 -5.52
C ASP A 258 4.90 -1.98 -6.74
N LYS A 259 3.58 -1.79 -6.60
CA LYS A 259 2.58 -1.92 -7.66
C LYS A 259 1.64 -0.71 -7.70
N THR A 260 1.98 0.39 -7.03
CA THR A 260 1.18 1.61 -6.98
C THR A 260 1.78 2.66 -7.91
N ALA A 261 0.97 3.20 -8.81
CA ALA A 261 1.43 4.22 -9.75
C ALA A 261 1.52 5.60 -9.09
N PRO A 262 2.42 6.49 -9.57
CA PRO A 262 2.49 7.87 -9.11
C PRO A 262 1.15 8.60 -9.24
N VAL A 263 0.84 9.46 -8.27
CA VAL A 263 -0.35 10.32 -8.30
C VAL A 263 0.00 11.64 -8.96
N VAL A 264 -0.81 12.05 -9.93
CA VAL A 264 -0.71 13.33 -10.64
C VAL A 264 -1.83 14.27 -10.16
N SER A 265 -1.51 15.55 -10.01
CA SER A 265 -2.51 16.60 -9.79
C SER A 265 -2.21 17.87 -10.60
N GLY A 266 -3.19 18.78 -10.65
CA GLY A 266 -3.16 19.99 -11.48
C GLY A 266 -3.68 19.82 -12.90
N VAL A 267 -3.76 18.58 -13.38
CA VAL A 267 -4.37 18.20 -14.66
C VAL A 267 -5.27 16.98 -14.49
N ILE A 268 -6.36 16.92 -15.27
CA ILE A 268 -7.34 15.83 -15.28
C ILE A 268 -7.36 15.22 -16.67
N ASN A 269 -7.49 13.90 -16.75
CA ASN A 269 -7.49 13.19 -18.02
C ASN A 269 -8.66 13.64 -18.91
N ASN A 270 -8.34 13.91 -20.17
CA ASN A 270 -9.18 14.45 -21.23
C ASN A 270 -9.82 15.83 -20.95
N LYS A 271 -9.30 16.60 -19.98
CA LYS A 271 -9.81 17.95 -19.70
C LYS A 271 -9.12 19.01 -20.56
N THR A 272 -9.88 20.03 -20.99
CA THR A 272 -9.36 21.23 -21.64
C THR A 272 -9.31 22.41 -20.67
N TYR A 273 -8.29 23.25 -20.78
CA TYR A 273 -8.03 24.39 -19.92
C TYR A 273 -7.80 25.66 -20.74
N ASN A 274 -8.42 26.76 -20.32
CA ASN A 274 -8.26 28.10 -20.91
C ASN A 274 -7.17 28.95 -20.26
N LYS A 275 -6.23 28.31 -19.57
CA LYS A 275 -5.17 28.97 -18.81
C LYS A 275 -3.98 28.04 -18.63
N ASP A 276 -2.89 28.62 -18.13
CA ASP A 276 -1.73 27.85 -17.70
C ASP A 276 -2.14 26.82 -16.63
N VAL A 277 -1.58 25.62 -16.74
CA VAL A 277 -1.77 24.55 -15.75
C VAL A 277 -0.44 24.20 -15.09
N LYS A 278 -0.45 24.05 -13.78
CA LYS A 278 0.70 23.63 -12.99
C LYS A 278 0.58 22.16 -12.65
N ILE A 279 1.44 21.33 -13.23
CA ILE A 279 1.47 19.89 -12.99
C ILE A 279 2.26 19.61 -11.72
N THR A 280 1.73 18.76 -10.84
CA THR A 280 2.50 18.18 -9.74
C THR A 280 2.31 16.67 -9.69
N PHE A 281 3.33 15.97 -9.19
CA PHE A 281 3.30 14.54 -8.92
C PHE A 281 4.08 14.23 -7.63
N ASN A 282 3.67 13.17 -6.94
CA ASN A 282 4.22 12.80 -5.62
C ASN A 282 5.59 12.10 -5.72
N GLU A 283 5.86 11.39 -6.81
CA GLU A 283 7.09 10.62 -6.99
C GLU A 283 7.36 10.29 -8.47
N GLY A 284 8.54 9.71 -8.74
CA GLY A 284 8.91 9.23 -10.05
C GLY A 284 9.49 10.29 -10.98
N LYS A 285 9.63 9.92 -12.25
CA LYS A 285 10.08 10.78 -13.35
C LYS A 285 8.93 11.02 -14.31
N ALA A 286 8.79 12.25 -14.78
CA ALA A 286 7.70 12.65 -15.66
C ALA A 286 8.21 13.09 -17.04
N THR A 287 7.42 12.80 -18.07
CA THR A 287 7.58 13.36 -19.41
C THR A 287 6.28 14.00 -19.89
N LEU A 288 6.40 15.14 -20.58
CA LEU A 288 5.31 15.83 -21.24
C LEU A 288 5.58 15.83 -22.74
N ASN A 289 4.73 15.16 -23.52
CA ASN A 289 4.96 14.90 -24.94
C ASN A 289 6.35 14.28 -25.20
N GLY A 290 6.77 13.37 -24.33
CA GLY A 290 8.09 12.71 -24.40
C GLY A 290 9.25 13.50 -23.78
N LYS A 291 9.13 14.82 -23.58
CA LYS A 291 10.19 15.64 -22.96
C LYS A 291 10.15 15.55 -21.44
N ALA A 292 11.29 15.32 -20.80
CA ALA A 292 11.37 15.25 -19.35
C ALA A 292 10.97 16.57 -18.67
N ILE A 293 10.19 16.48 -17.59
CA ILE A 293 9.81 17.61 -16.74
C ILE A 293 9.96 17.26 -15.25
N SER A 294 10.13 18.29 -14.42
CA SER A 294 10.10 18.17 -12.96
C SER A 294 8.68 18.40 -12.41
N SER A 295 8.45 18.04 -11.15
CA SER A 295 7.20 18.39 -10.45
C SER A 295 7.10 19.90 -10.28
N LYS A 296 5.87 20.43 -10.26
CA LYS A 296 5.53 21.88 -10.27
C LYS A 296 5.76 22.59 -11.62
N TYR A 297 6.02 21.85 -12.69
CA TYR A 297 6.14 22.40 -14.04
C TYR A 297 4.85 23.10 -14.51
N VAL A 298 4.97 24.29 -15.09
CA VAL A 298 3.84 25.07 -15.62
C VAL A 298 3.80 24.94 -17.13
N VAL A 299 2.68 24.44 -17.65
CA VAL A 299 2.45 24.31 -19.08
C VAL A 299 1.72 25.55 -19.57
N LYS A 300 2.40 26.32 -20.43
CA LYS A 300 1.89 27.59 -20.97
C LYS A 300 1.43 27.51 -22.42
N THR A 301 2.04 26.63 -23.18
CA THR A 301 1.81 26.53 -24.62
C THR A 301 0.50 25.78 -24.90
N GLU A 302 -0.22 26.20 -25.94
CA GLU A 302 -1.49 25.59 -26.33
C GLU A 302 -1.33 24.21 -26.97
N GLY A 303 -2.44 23.53 -27.19
CA GLY A 303 -2.52 22.23 -27.85
C GLY A 303 -2.62 21.05 -26.89
N LYS A 304 -2.78 19.86 -27.48
CA LYS A 304 -2.92 18.59 -26.78
C LYS A 304 -1.60 18.15 -26.14
N ARG A 305 -1.69 17.64 -24.91
CA ARG A 305 -0.58 17.23 -24.07
C ARG A 305 -0.78 15.82 -23.54
N THR A 306 0.28 15.03 -23.57
CA THR A 306 0.36 13.70 -22.98
C THR A 306 1.43 13.72 -21.90
N LEU A 307 1.00 13.69 -20.65
CA LEU A 307 1.84 13.53 -19.48
C LEU A 307 1.97 12.04 -19.15
N VAL A 308 3.20 11.57 -18.93
CA VAL A 308 3.48 10.23 -18.41
C VAL A 308 4.38 10.36 -17.20
N VAL A 309 3.95 9.87 -16.04
CA VAL A 309 4.75 9.80 -14.82
C VAL A 309 5.01 8.34 -14.49
N LYS A 310 6.28 7.98 -14.29
CA LYS A 310 6.73 6.60 -14.02
C LYS A 310 7.60 6.57 -12.76
N ASP A 311 7.28 5.69 -11.82
CA ASP A 311 8.12 5.47 -10.64
C ASP A 311 9.36 4.59 -10.93
N ALA A 312 10.16 4.32 -9.90
CA ALA A 312 11.34 3.47 -10.00
C ALA A 312 11.01 1.97 -10.22
N ALA A 313 9.83 1.51 -9.81
CA ALA A 313 9.36 0.14 -10.01
C ALA A 313 8.71 -0.08 -11.39
N GLY A 314 8.48 1.01 -12.12
CA GLY A 314 7.94 1.06 -13.46
C GLY A 314 6.42 1.18 -13.55
N ASN A 315 5.71 1.44 -12.46
CA ASN A 315 4.28 1.75 -12.54
C ASN A 315 4.12 3.15 -13.16
N LYS A 316 3.05 3.33 -13.95
CA LYS A 316 2.83 4.53 -14.77
C LYS A 316 1.46 5.14 -14.53
N THR A 317 1.43 6.47 -14.56
CA THR A 317 0.21 7.26 -14.69
C THR A 317 0.31 8.10 -15.95
N THR A 318 -0.70 7.99 -16.81
CA THR A 318 -0.77 8.75 -18.06
C THR A 318 -1.99 9.66 -18.00
N VAL A 319 -1.79 10.94 -18.30
CA VAL A 319 -2.84 11.96 -18.36
C VAL A 319 -2.74 12.68 -19.69
N VAL A 320 -3.83 12.68 -20.45
CA VAL A 320 -3.97 13.49 -21.66
C VAL A 320 -4.79 14.73 -21.30
N PHE A 321 -4.40 15.93 -21.71
CA PHE A 321 -5.17 17.16 -21.49
C PHE A 321 -4.88 18.17 -22.60
N THR A 322 -5.69 19.20 -22.74
CA THR A 322 -5.52 20.24 -23.77
C THR A 322 -5.46 21.62 -23.14
N ILE A 323 -4.58 22.48 -23.65
CA ILE A 323 -4.61 23.92 -23.34
C ILE A 323 -5.12 24.64 -24.57
N ASP A 324 -6.18 25.41 -24.40
CA ASP A 324 -6.81 26.19 -25.45
C ASP A 324 -7.18 27.55 -24.87
N LYS A 325 -6.42 28.57 -25.23
CA LYS A 325 -6.59 29.98 -24.82
C LYS A 325 -7.07 30.84 -25.98
N THR A 326 -7.39 30.21 -27.12
CA THR A 326 -7.70 30.94 -28.35
C THR A 326 -9.13 31.42 -28.25
N ALA A 327 -9.31 32.73 -28.23
CA ALA A 327 -10.64 33.31 -28.24
C ALA A 327 -11.31 33.08 -29.60
N PRO A 328 -12.63 32.81 -29.62
CA PRO A 328 -13.38 32.61 -30.86
C PRO A 328 -13.30 33.86 -31.75
N VAL A 329 -13.33 33.64 -33.06
CA VAL A 329 -13.27 34.70 -34.08
C VAL A 329 -14.65 34.96 -34.65
N VAL A 330 -14.92 36.23 -34.95
CA VAL A 330 -16.12 36.70 -35.66
C VAL A 330 -15.73 37.41 -36.94
N SER A 331 -16.52 37.23 -37.99
CA SER A 331 -16.46 37.99 -39.24
C SER A 331 -17.76 38.77 -39.45
N GLY A 332 -17.68 39.78 -40.33
CA GLY A 332 -18.78 40.71 -40.64
C GLY A 332 -18.76 42.00 -39.83
N VAL A 333 -18.09 42.00 -38.67
CA VAL A 333 -17.86 43.19 -37.85
C VAL A 333 -16.42 43.26 -37.35
N ASN A 334 -15.85 44.46 -37.32
CA ASN A 334 -14.55 44.78 -36.75
C ASN A 334 -14.73 45.61 -35.48
N HIS A 335 -13.77 45.50 -34.55
CA HIS A 335 -13.80 46.27 -33.31
C HIS A 335 -13.64 47.76 -33.60
N ASN A 336 -14.54 48.55 -33.05
CA ASN A 336 -14.73 49.99 -33.21
C ASN A 336 -15.06 50.47 -34.63
N ALA A 337 -15.47 49.58 -35.53
CA ALA A 337 -15.94 49.98 -36.84
C ALA A 337 -17.36 50.58 -36.80
N ILE A 338 -17.63 51.49 -37.74
CA ILE A 338 -18.93 52.12 -37.98
C ILE A 338 -19.42 51.64 -39.35
N TYR A 339 -20.69 51.27 -39.44
CA TYR A 339 -21.28 50.72 -40.65
C TYR A 339 -22.54 51.49 -41.06
N ASN A 340 -22.61 51.89 -42.32
CA ASN A 340 -23.79 52.50 -42.95
C ASN A 340 -24.81 51.51 -43.52
N LYS A 341 -24.72 50.24 -43.12
CA LYS A 341 -25.54 49.16 -43.64
C LYS A 341 -25.75 48.07 -42.61
N ASP A 342 -26.68 47.16 -42.91
CA ASP A 342 -26.86 45.94 -42.13
C ASP A 342 -25.56 45.14 -42.10
N VAL A 343 -25.23 44.58 -40.93
CA VAL A 343 -24.07 43.69 -40.76
C VAL A 343 -24.55 42.29 -40.38
N THR A 344 -23.93 41.27 -40.97
CA THR A 344 -24.21 39.87 -40.66
C THR A 344 -23.09 39.31 -39.79
N LEU A 345 -23.43 38.79 -38.62
CA LEU A 345 -22.47 38.24 -37.66
C LEU A 345 -22.21 36.77 -37.98
N THR A 346 -20.97 36.42 -38.33
CA THR A 346 -20.60 35.03 -38.62
C THR A 346 -19.48 34.57 -37.71
N PHE A 347 -19.67 33.43 -37.05
CA PHE A 347 -18.68 32.78 -36.19
C PHE A 347 -18.78 31.25 -36.32
N LYS A 348 -17.66 30.57 -36.12
CA LYS A 348 -17.52 29.12 -36.39
C LYS A 348 -17.78 28.25 -35.16
N GLU A 349 -17.62 28.81 -33.97
CA GLU A 349 -17.69 28.05 -32.72
C GLU A 349 -18.20 28.87 -31.56
N GLY A 350 -18.63 28.17 -30.51
CA GLY A 350 -19.05 28.78 -29.25
C GLY A 350 -20.44 29.39 -29.29
N THR A 351 -20.66 30.27 -28.33
CA THR A 351 -21.90 31.01 -28.10
C THR A 351 -21.64 32.50 -28.28
N ALA A 352 -22.64 33.26 -28.69
CA ALA A 352 -22.53 34.70 -28.88
C ALA A 352 -23.70 35.44 -28.22
N THR A 353 -23.41 36.62 -27.67
CA THR A 353 -24.42 37.54 -27.15
C THR A 353 -24.20 38.93 -27.74
N LEU A 354 -25.27 39.59 -28.17
CA LEU A 354 -25.29 40.96 -28.66
C LEU A 354 -26.06 41.82 -27.66
N ASN A 355 -25.38 42.78 -27.03
CA ASN A 355 -25.92 43.58 -25.91
C ASN A 355 -26.52 42.68 -24.81
N GLY A 356 -25.87 41.55 -24.52
CA GLY A 356 -26.31 40.57 -23.53
C GLY A 356 -27.36 39.56 -24.02
N LYS A 357 -27.98 39.76 -25.19
CA LYS A 357 -28.97 38.83 -25.75
C LYS A 357 -28.30 37.79 -26.63
N ALA A 358 -28.64 36.51 -26.45
CA ALA A 358 -28.10 35.43 -27.27
C ALA A 358 -28.42 35.60 -28.76
N VAL A 359 -27.41 35.38 -29.62
CA VAL A 359 -27.51 35.41 -31.07
C VAL A 359 -26.82 34.18 -31.68
N LYS A 360 -27.27 33.75 -32.87
CA LYS A 360 -26.69 32.63 -33.63
C LYS A 360 -25.81 33.18 -34.75
N THR A 361 -24.96 32.31 -35.32
CA THR A 361 -24.21 32.63 -36.53
C THR A 361 -25.19 32.94 -37.68
N GLY A 362 -24.88 33.92 -38.51
CA GLY A 362 -25.77 34.46 -39.55
C GLY A 362 -26.77 35.51 -39.06
N TYR A 363 -26.73 35.93 -37.79
CA TYR A 363 -27.63 36.97 -37.29
C TYR A 363 -27.34 38.32 -37.95
N VAL A 364 -28.39 38.97 -38.46
CA VAL A 364 -28.30 40.28 -39.14
C VAL A 364 -28.70 41.40 -38.18
N VAL A 365 -27.79 42.34 -37.96
CA VAL A 365 -28.04 43.54 -37.16
C VAL A 365 -28.46 44.65 -38.11
N LYS A 366 -29.72 45.09 -37.99
CA LYS A 366 -30.33 46.05 -38.92
C LYS A 366 -30.50 47.46 -38.36
N THR A 367 -30.79 47.54 -37.07
CA THR A 367 -31.13 48.81 -36.42
C THR A 367 -29.88 49.64 -36.18
N ALA A 368 -29.97 50.95 -36.35
CA ALA A 368 -28.90 51.85 -35.98
C ALA A 368 -28.68 51.82 -34.46
N GLY A 369 -27.44 51.96 -34.03
CA GLY A 369 -27.07 51.93 -32.62
C GLY A 369 -25.68 51.38 -32.37
N LYS A 370 -25.27 51.45 -31.10
CA LYS A 370 -24.02 50.90 -30.60
C LYS A 370 -24.25 49.47 -30.09
N TYR A 371 -23.38 48.57 -30.51
CA TYR A 371 -23.49 47.15 -30.20
C TYR A 371 -22.22 46.62 -29.54
N THR A 372 -22.40 45.77 -28.54
CA THR A 372 -21.34 44.97 -27.91
C THR A 372 -21.64 43.49 -28.13
N LEU A 373 -20.83 42.86 -28.97
CA LEU A 373 -20.86 41.43 -29.24
C LEU A 373 -19.83 40.72 -28.36
N VAL A 374 -20.27 39.74 -27.58
CA VAL A 374 -19.41 38.87 -26.77
C VAL A 374 -19.54 37.43 -27.26
N LEU A 375 -18.44 36.87 -27.76
CA LEU A 375 -18.33 35.46 -28.10
C LEU A 375 -17.62 34.71 -26.97
N LYS A 376 -18.04 33.47 -26.72
CA LYS A 376 -17.43 32.57 -25.75
C LYS A 376 -17.40 31.14 -26.27
N ASP A 377 -16.24 30.50 -26.27
CA ASP A 377 -16.10 29.10 -26.67
C ASP A 377 -16.53 28.13 -25.54
N ALA A 378 -16.39 26.81 -25.78
CA ALA A 378 -16.76 25.78 -24.83
C ALA A 378 -15.89 25.76 -23.55
N VAL A 379 -14.63 26.22 -23.64
CA VAL A 379 -13.64 26.22 -22.54
C VAL A 379 -13.68 27.54 -21.76
N GLY A 380 -14.34 28.55 -22.32
CA GLY A 380 -14.56 29.87 -21.75
C GLY A 380 -13.65 30.98 -22.25
N ASN A 381 -12.88 30.79 -23.34
CA ASN A 381 -12.19 31.90 -23.97
C ASN A 381 -13.20 32.88 -24.55
N LYS A 382 -12.92 34.18 -24.44
CA LYS A 382 -13.87 35.24 -24.81
C LYS A 382 -13.28 36.21 -25.82
N ARG A 383 -14.13 36.66 -26.74
CA ARG A 383 -13.86 37.78 -27.64
C ARG A 383 -14.98 38.81 -27.47
N THR A 384 -14.61 40.07 -27.26
CA THR A 384 -15.56 41.19 -27.24
C THR A 384 -15.29 42.10 -28.42
N VAL A 385 -16.32 42.40 -29.20
CA VAL A 385 -16.30 43.33 -30.34
C VAL A 385 -17.34 44.41 -30.09
N VAL A 386 -16.94 45.67 -30.22
CA VAL A 386 -17.85 46.81 -30.15
C VAL A 386 -17.92 47.40 -31.55
N PHE A 387 -19.11 47.74 -32.04
CA PHE A 387 -19.29 48.39 -33.35
C PHE A 387 -20.54 49.27 -33.34
N ILE A 388 -20.66 50.15 -34.33
CA ILE A 388 -21.79 51.06 -34.49
C ILE A 388 -22.43 50.80 -35.85
N ILE A 389 -23.77 50.79 -35.88
CA ILE A 389 -24.52 50.94 -37.12
C ILE A 389 -25.09 52.35 -37.12
N ASP A 390 -24.74 53.12 -38.14
CA ASP A 390 -25.19 54.49 -38.32
C ASP A 390 -25.64 54.64 -39.78
N LYS A 391 -26.93 54.87 -39.96
CA LYS A 391 -27.58 54.99 -41.28
C LYS A 391 -28.14 56.39 -41.53
N THR A 392 -27.85 57.34 -40.63
CA THR A 392 -28.38 58.69 -40.76
C THR A 392 -27.52 59.48 -41.73
N THR A 393 -28.13 60.01 -42.77
CA THR A 393 -27.44 60.90 -43.71
C THR A 393 -27.22 62.27 -43.07
N PRO A 394 -26.07 62.93 -43.32
CA PRO A 394 -25.85 64.31 -42.87
C PRO A 394 -26.98 65.25 -43.28
N VAL A 395 -27.36 66.18 -42.43
CA VAL A 395 -28.35 67.22 -42.75
C VAL A 395 -27.63 68.44 -43.32
N VAL A 396 -28.06 68.88 -44.50
CA VAL A 396 -27.59 70.11 -45.15
C VAL A 396 -28.64 71.21 -44.96
N THR A 397 -28.16 72.42 -44.69
CA THR A 397 -28.98 73.63 -44.51
C THR A 397 -28.40 74.78 -45.34
N GLY A 398 -29.25 75.74 -45.71
CA GLY A 398 -28.88 76.90 -46.53
C GLY A 398 -29.00 76.71 -48.03
N VAL A 399 -29.12 75.46 -48.50
CA VAL A 399 -29.48 75.10 -49.89
C VAL A 399 -30.42 73.90 -49.90
N GLU A 400 -31.33 73.88 -50.85
CA GLU A 400 -32.31 72.82 -51.10
C GLU A 400 -32.03 72.15 -52.46
N ASN A 401 -32.44 70.88 -52.56
CA ASN A 401 -32.13 70.08 -53.74
C ASN A 401 -33.00 70.50 -54.93
N ASN A 402 -32.34 70.72 -56.07
CA ASN A 402 -32.86 71.23 -57.32
C ASN A 402 -33.51 72.63 -57.24
N VAL A 403 -33.07 73.47 -56.29
CA VAL A 403 -33.54 74.85 -56.16
C VAL A 403 -32.56 75.82 -56.81
N THR A 404 -33.10 76.87 -57.43
CA THR A 404 -32.33 78.00 -57.97
C THR A 404 -32.42 79.18 -57.01
N TYR A 405 -31.29 79.83 -56.76
CA TYR A 405 -31.16 80.99 -55.89
C TYR A 405 -30.71 82.21 -56.69
N ASP A 406 -31.36 83.35 -56.45
CA ASP A 406 -31.05 84.66 -57.04
C ASP A 406 -29.99 85.44 -56.23
N LYS A 407 -29.49 84.84 -55.15
CA LYS A 407 -28.55 85.41 -54.20
C LYS A 407 -27.49 84.40 -53.77
N ASN A 408 -26.43 84.89 -53.16
CA ASN A 408 -25.42 84.04 -52.53
C ASN A 408 -26.06 83.20 -51.41
N VAL A 409 -25.62 81.96 -51.26
CA VAL A 409 -26.13 81.02 -50.25
C VAL A 409 -25.04 80.70 -49.23
N THR A 410 -25.40 80.58 -47.95
CA THR A 410 -24.48 80.13 -46.89
C THR A 410 -24.82 78.69 -46.55
N ILE A 411 -23.93 77.76 -46.84
CA ILE A 411 -24.21 76.32 -46.71
C ILE A 411 -23.62 75.80 -45.41
N SER A 412 -24.42 75.14 -44.59
CA SER A 412 -23.97 74.47 -43.36
C SER A 412 -24.47 73.03 -43.30
N PHE A 413 -23.68 72.16 -42.67
CA PHE A 413 -24.05 70.76 -42.40
C PHE A 413 -23.73 70.38 -40.95
N ASN A 414 -24.53 69.46 -40.39
CA ASN A 414 -24.45 69.06 -38.97
C ASN A 414 -23.23 68.19 -38.65
N GLU A 415 -22.73 67.42 -39.63
CA GLU A 415 -21.63 66.48 -39.43
C GLU A 415 -20.92 66.10 -40.72
N GLY A 416 -19.79 65.40 -40.58
CA GLY A 416 -19.08 64.82 -41.71
C GLY A 416 -18.12 65.79 -42.41
N LYS A 417 -17.76 65.43 -43.64
CA LYS A 417 -16.92 66.22 -44.54
C LYS A 417 -17.69 66.45 -45.83
N ALA A 418 -17.50 67.61 -46.45
CA ALA A 418 -18.21 67.98 -47.68
C ALA A 418 -17.26 68.25 -48.85
N THR A 419 -17.78 68.03 -50.05
CA THR A 419 -17.23 68.58 -51.29
C THR A 419 -18.27 69.40 -52.03
N LEU A 420 -17.86 70.48 -52.68
CA LEU A 420 -18.64 71.29 -53.60
C LEU A 420 -17.97 71.22 -54.97
N ASP A 421 -18.68 70.67 -55.96
CA ASP A 421 -18.17 70.44 -57.32
C ASP A 421 -16.84 69.66 -57.35
N GLY A 422 -16.71 68.72 -56.41
CA GLY A 422 -15.52 67.87 -56.24
C GLY A 422 -14.42 68.48 -55.37
N ASN A 423 -14.47 69.77 -55.05
CA ASN A 423 -13.49 70.44 -54.19
C ASN A 423 -13.89 70.37 -52.71
N ALA A 424 -12.93 70.27 -51.79
CA ALA A 424 -13.22 70.24 -50.36
C ALA A 424 -14.00 71.50 -49.93
N PHE A 425 -15.06 71.31 -49.15
CA PHE A 425 -15.96 72.38 -48.72
C PHE A 425 -16.10 72.42 -47.20
N THR A 426 -15.97 73.62 -46.64
CA THR A 426 -16.08 73.87 -45.19
C THR A 426 -17.49 74.34 -44.84
N SER A 427 -18.09 73.74 -43.81
CA SER A 427 -19.41 74.14 -43.29
C SER A 427 -19.42 75.63 -42.89
N GLY A 428 -20.49 76.35 -43.21
CA GLY A 428 -20.63 77.79 -42.96
C GLY A 428 -20.07 78.70 -44.06
N THR A 429 -19.48 78.13 -45.13
CA THR A 429 -18.93 78.92 -46.25
C THR A 429 -20.05 79.49 -47.13
N VAL A 430 -19.86 80.74 -47.58
CA VAL A 430 -20.73 81.40 -48.57
C VAL A 430 -20.35 80.96 -49.99
N VAL A 431 -21.34 80.58 -50.80
CA VAL A 431 -21.18 80.29 -52.22
C VAL A 431 -21.82 81.41 -53.02
N SER A 432 -21.02 82.06 -53.87
CA SER A 432 -21.43 83.23 -54.67
C SER A 432 -21.20 83.08 -56.17
N THR A 433 -20.54 82.00 -56.59
CA THR A 433 -20.29 81.69 -58.00
C THR A 433 -21.61 81.34 -58.68
N GLU A 434 -21.84 81.83 -59.89
CA GLU A 434 -23.04 81.48 -60.65
C GLU A 434 -22.88 80.12 -61.34
N GLY A 435 -24.02 79.50 -61.63
CA GLY A 435 -24.10 78.23 -62.32
C GLY A 435 -24.59 77.06 -61.44
N PRO A 436 -24.59 75.85 -62.01
CA PRO A 436 -25.00 74.65 -61.29
C PRO A 436 -23.90 74.19 -60.33
N HIS A 437 -24.32 73.80 -59.13
CA HIS A 437 -23.46 73.31 -58.07
C HIS A 437 -23.95 71.96 -57.55
N THR A 438 -23.02 71.09 -57.19
CA THR A 438 -23.28 69.80 -56.52
C THR A 438 -22.49 69.73 -55.22
N LEU A 439 -23.21 69.81 -54.10
CA LEU A 439 -22.67 69.56 -52.77
C LEU A 439 -22.83 68.09 -52.41
N VAL A 440 -21.78 67.44 -51.91
CA VAL A 440 -21.82 66.09 -51.36
C VAL A 440 -21.24 66.11 -49.94
N VAL A 441 -22.09 65.86 -48.94
CA VAL A 441 -21.68 65.74 -47.54
C VAL A 441 -21.64 64.26 -47.17
N THR A 442 -20.55 63.78 -46.57
CA THR A 442 -20.35 62.38 -46.15
C THR A 442 -19.98 62.31 -44.67
N ASP A 443 -20.70 61.53 -43.87
CA ASP A 443 -20.39 61.30 -42.44
C ASP A 443 -19.23 60.31 -42.22
N ALA A 444 -18.97 59.97 -40.95
CA ALA A 444 -17.94 58.98 -40.56
C ALA A 444 -18.32 57.52 -40.90
N ALA A 445 -19.61 57.22 -41.04
CA ALA A 445 -20.11 55.90 -41.44
C ALA A 445 -20.11 55.71 -42.98
N GLY A 446 -19.96 56.80 -43.73
CA GLY A 446 -20.06 56.87 -45.17
C GLY A 446 -21.47 57.15 -45.70
N ASN A 447 -22.43 57.56 -44.87
CA ASN A 447 -23.74 58.05 -45.35
C ASN A 447 -23.53 59.38 -46.08
N LYS A 448 -24.26 59.58 -47.18
CA LYS A 448 -24.10 60.74 -48.05
C LYS A 448 -25.40 61.51 -48.22
N THR A 449 -25.27 62.84 -48.21
CA THR A 449 -26.30 63.77 -48.65
C THR A 449 -25.77 64.54 -49.85
N THR A 450 -26.48 64.42 -50.97
CA THR A 450 -26.15 65.15 -52.20
C THR A 450 -27.23 66.19 -52.45
N VAL A 451 -26.81 67.45 -52.55
CA VAL A 451 -27.69 68.58 -52.87
C VAL A 451 -27.19 69.21 -54.16
N LYS A 452 -28.05 69.24 -55.18
CA LYS A 452 -27.80 69.99 -56.42
C LYS A 452 -28.56 71.31 -56.34
N PHE A 453 -27.94 72.43 -56.68
CA PHE A 453 -28.62 73.73 -56.70
C PHE A 453 -28.00 74.61 -57.79
N THR A 454 -28.65 75.73 -58.11
CA THR A 454 -28.12 76.68 -59.10
C THR A 454 -28.15 78.09 -58.53
N ILE A 455 -27.11 78.88 -58.78
CA ILE A 455 -27.12 80.32 -58.48
C ILE A 455 -27.21 81.09 -59.79
N THR A 456 -28.16 82.00 -59.90
CA THR A 456 -28.36 82.84 -61.08
C THR A 456 -28.79 84.23 -60.65
N LYS A 457 -27.92 85.24 -60.75
CA LYS A 457 -28.21 86.61 -60.28
C LYS A 457 -28.90 87.48 -61.33
N VAL A 458 -29.51 86.85 -62.34
CA VAL A 458 -30.33 87.55 -63.34
C VAL A 458 -31.64 87.96 -62.67
N PRO A 459 -32.03 89.25 -62.67
CA PRO A 459 -33.28 89.68 -62.07
C PRO A 459 -34.45 88.98 -62.78
N MET A 460 -35.38 88.39 -62.02
CA MET A 460 -36.62 87.87 -62.59
C MET A 460 -37.38 89.03 -63.27
N PRO A 461 -37.89 88.86 -64.50
CA PRO A 461 -38.78 89.86 -65.10
C PRO A 461 -40.03 89.98 -64.20
N VAL A 462 -40.34 91.23 -63.83
CA VAL A 462 -41.40 91.62 -62.89
C VAL A 462 -42.79 91.26 -63.41
#